data_AF-Q7XY18-F1
#
_entry.id   AF-Q7XY18-F1
#
_cell.length_a   1.000
_cell.length_b   1.000
_cell.length_c   1.000
_cell.angle_alpha   90.00
_cell.angle_beta   90.00
_cell.angle_gamma   90.00
#
_symmetry.space_group_name_H-M   'P 1'
#
loop_
_entity.id
_entity.type
_entity.pdbx_description
1 polymer ?
#
loop_
_entity_poly.entity_id
_entity_poly.type
_entity_poly.pdbx_seq_one_letter_code
_entity_poly.pdbx_strand_id
1 'polypeptide(L)' 'GGKRVRYRLDGAKVIKIYLDPKERNNTEYKLETFSAVYRRLCGKDVVFEYPVTETA' A
#
# COMPACT_ATOMS: atom_id res chain seq x y z
N GLY A 1 3.57 -0.33 -11.13
CA GLY A 1 3.26 0.00 -9.72
C GLY A 1 4.11 1.16 -9.24
N GLY A 2 3.67 1.89 -8.21
CA GLY A 2 4.34 3.08 -7.67
C GLY A 2 4.39 3.09 -6.15
N LYS A 3 5.22 3.95 -5.54
CA LYS A 3 5.34 4.06 -4.08
C LYS A 3 5.31 5.53 -3.67
N ARG A 4 4.45 5.88 -2.72
CA ARG A 4 4.38 7.22 -2.11
C ARG A 4 4.56 7.10 -0.61
N VAL A 5 5.27 8.05 -0.02
CA VAL A 5 5.46 8.11 1.42
C VAL A 5 4.79 9.38 1.92
N ARG A 6 3.82 9.23 2.83
CA ARG A 6 3.15 10.36 3.48
C ARG A 6 3.70 10.49 4.90
N TYR A 7 4.16 11.70 5.20
CA TYR A 7 4.51 12.12 6.56
C TYR A 7 3.32 12.86 7.15
N ARG A 8 2.86 12.41 8.32
CA ARG A 8 1.82 13.08 9.09
C ARG A 8 2.45 14.12 10.03
N LEU A 9 1.65 15.09 10.46
CA LEU A 9 2.10 16.16 11.36
C LEU A 9 2.51 15.63 12.75
N ASP A 10 1.98 14.47 13.15
CA ASP A 10 2.34 13.73 14.36
C ASP A 10 3.70 12.99 14.23
N GLY A 11 4.41 13.14 13.11
CA GLY A 11 5.65 12.43 12.81
C GLY A 11 5.45 11.01 12.30
N ALA A 12 4.21 10.50 12.24
CA ALA A 12 3.93 9.17 11.74
C ALA A 12 4.15 9.09 10.22
N LYS A 13 4.64 7.92 9.77
CA LYS A 13 4.94 7.65 8.37
C LYS A 13 4.02 6.56 7.85
N VAL A 14 3.28 6.84 6.78
CA VAL A 14 2.46 5.86 6.08
C VAL A 14 2.99 5.69 4.65
N ILE A 15 3.26 4.45 4.26
CA ILE A 15 3.76 4.10 2.94
C ILE A 15 2.58 3.61 2.10
N LYS A 16 2.25 4.31 1.02
CA LYS A 16 1.28 3.88 0.03
C LYS A 16 1.99 3.15 -1.11
N ILE A 17 1.58 1.92 -1.39
CA ILE A 17 2.06 1.13 -2.52
C ILE A 17 0.91 0.97 -3.50
N TYR A 18 1.14 1.46 -4.72
CA TYR A 18 0.21 1.32 -5.84
C TYR A 18 0.54 0.06 -6.61
N LEU A 19 -0.37 -0.90 -6.55
CA LEU A 19 -0.29 -2.13 -7.34
C LEU A 19 -0.79 -1.90 -8.76
N ASP A 20 -0.41 -2.79 -9.67
CA ASP A 20 -0.94 -2.80 -11.02
C ASP A 20 -2.43 -3.22 -10.98
N PRO A 21 -3.36 -2.46 -11.58
CA PRO A 21 -4.76 -2.84 -11.66
C PRO A 21 -5.01 -4.24 -12.23
N LYS A 22 -4.13 -4.75 -13.10
CA LYS A 22 -4.24 -6.11 -13.68
C LYS A 22 -4.13 -7.22 -12.65
N GLU A 23 -3.42 -6.99 -11.55
CA GLU A 23 -3.24 -7.98 -10.48
C GLU A 23 -4.43 -8.03 -9.51
N ARG A 24 -5.41 -7.12 -9.65
CA ARG A 24 -6.48 -6.92 -8.66
C ARG A 24 -7.22 -8.18 -8.26
N ASN A 25 -7.67 -8.96 -9.23
CA ASN A 25 -8.41 -10.20 -8.99
C ASN A 25 -7.60 -11.24 -8.20
N ASN A 26 -6.27 -11.19 -8.29
CA ASN A 26 -5.37 -12.13 -7.63
C ASN A 26 -4.91 -11.67 -6.25
N THR A 27 -4.93 -10.35 -5.98
CA THR A 27 -4.29 -9.77 -4.78
C THR A 27 -5.22 -8.99 -3.87
N GLU A 28 -6.40 -8.57 -4.31
CA GLU A 28 -7.31 -7.72 -3.50
C GLU A 28 -7.67 -8.33 -2.14
N TYR A 29 -7.95 -9.64 -2.11
CA TYR A 29 -8.27 -10.36 -0.87
C TYR A 29 -7.07 -10.55 0.09
N LYS A 30 -5.84 -10.24 -0.36
CA LYS A 30 -4.60 -10.40 0.43
C LYS A 30 -4.08 -9.08 1.01
N LEU A 31 -4.61 -7.93 0.58
CA LEU A 31 -4.00 -6.62 0.87
C LEU A 31 -3.93 -6.31 2.36
N GLU A 32 -4.96 -6.68 3.11
CA GLU A 32 -4.98 -6.53 4.56
C GLU A 32 -3.89 -7.39 5.23
N THR A 33 -3.76 -8.65 4.79
CA THR A 33 -2.72 -9.56 5.26
C THR A 33 -1.32 -9.01 4.98
N PHE A 34 -1.06 -8.49 3.78
CA PHE A 34 0.22 -7.87 3.45
C PHE A 34 0.55 -6.71 4.39
N SER A 35 -0.42 -5.82 4.61
CA SER A 35 -0.27 -4.68 5.51
C SER A 35 0.04 -5.11 6.95
N ALA A 36 -0.67 -6.12 7.46
CA ALA A 36 -0.44 -6.68 8.79
C ALA A 36 0.96 -7.32 8.93
N VAL A 37 1.42 -8.06 7.91
CA VAL A 37 2.75 -8.69 7.91
C VAL A 37 3.86 -7.64 7.90
N TYR A 38 3.75 -6.58 7.09
CA TYR A 38 4.73 -5.48 7.08
C TYR A 38 4.78 -4.74 8.42
N ARG A 39 3.64 -4.54 9.06
CA ARG A 39 3.58 -3.95 10.40
C ARG A 39 4.24 -4.87 11.43
N ARG A 40 3.97 -6.18 11.37
CA ARG A 40 4.50 -7.16 12.33
C ARG A 40 6.01 -7.38 12.19
N LEU A 41 6.51 -7.51 10.97
CA LEU A 41 7.92 -7.85 10.69
C LEU A 41 8.83 -6.63 10.62
N CYS A 42 8.34 -5.50 10.08
CA CYS A 42 9.18 -4.33 9.82
C CYS A 42 8.79 -3.09 10.64
N GLY A 43 7.69 -3.14 11.39
CA GLY A 43 7.17 -1.96 12.10
C GLY A 43 6.71 -0.83 11.17
N LYS A 44 6.46 -1.12 9.89
CA LYS A 44 6.10 -0.12 8.88
C LYS A 44 4.60 -0.13 8.64
N ASP A 45 3.99 1.05 8.72
CA ASP A 45 2.61 1.25 8.32
C ASP A 45 2.55 1.39 6.79
N VAL A 46 2.00 0.36 6.13
CA VAL A 46 1.94 0.23 4.67
C VAL A 46 0.49 0.01 4.27
N VAL A 47 0.04 0.74 3.25
CA VAL A 47 -1.28 0.60 2.64
C VAL A 47 -1.09 0.25 1.17
N PHE A 48 -1.72 -0.85 0.74
CA PHE A 48 -1.74 -1.26 -0.66
C PHE A 48 -3.06 -0.80 -1.30
N GLU A 49 -2.99 -0.13 -2.43
CA GLU A 49 -4.15 0.34 -3.18
C GLU A 49 -3.89 0.24 -4.69
N TYR A 50 -4.95 0.26 -5.50
CA TYR A 50 -4.83 0.40 -6.95
C TYR A 50 -5.03 1.88 -7.31
N PRO A 51 -4.33 2.42 -8.32
CA PRO A 51 -4.55 3.80 -8.76
C PRO A 51 -5.99 3.99 -9.26
N VAL A 52 -6.64 5.08 -8.85
CA VAL A 52 -8.04 5.43 -9.21
C VAL A 52 -8.14 5.97 -10.63
N THR A 53 -7.05 6.55 -11.12
CA THR A 53 -6.88 6.94 -12.52
C THR A 53 -5.81 6.04 -13.13
N GLU A 54 -6.21 5.24 -14.12
CA GLU A 54 -5.31 4.68 -15.12
C GLU A 54 -4.71 5.87 -15.87
N THR A 55 -3.65 6.45 -15.31
CA THR A 55 -3.07 7.68 -15.85
C THR A 55 -1.84 7.29 -16.66
N ALA A 56 -2.09 7.31 -17.98
CA ALA A 56 -1.19 7.29 -19.15
C ALA A 56 -0.46 5.97 -19.47
#